data_AF-A0A950V8K9-F1
#
_entry.id   AF-A0A950V8K9-F1
#
_cell.length_a   1.000
_cell.length_b   1.000
_cell.length_c   1.000
_cell.angle_alpha   90.00
_cell.angle_beta   90.00
_cell.angle_gamma   90.00
#
_symmetry.space_group_name_H-M   'P 1'
#
loop_
_entity.id
_entity.type
_entity.pdbx_description
1 polymer ?
#
loop_
_entity_poly.entity_id
_entity_poly.type
_entity_poly.pdbx_seq_one_letter_code
_entity_poly.pdbx_strand_id
1 'polypeptide(L)'
;MVRARFAPSPTGYLHIGSARTFIFNWLYVRKHHGTMVLRIDDTDFDRNTQASLDSIYEGLNWLALGWDEVYRQSERLDLHRKLAYELLERGLAYRDFTPASPDLEDKPHDHGPWLCNPDMRALSRPDSDARAATG
;
A
#
# COMPACT_ATOMS: atom_id res chain seq x y z
N MET A 1 2.04 14.25 -20.36
CA MET A 1 1.83 15.21 -19.25
C MET A 1 2.44 14.62 -17.99
N VAL A 2 3.20 15.40 -17.21
CA VAL A 2 3.84 14.90 -15.98
C VAL A 2 2.80 14.71 -14.88
N ARG A 3 2.86 13.59 -14.16
CA ARG A 3 2.01 13.32 -12.99
C ARG A 3 2.88 12.75 -11.88
N ALA A 4 2.78 13.31 -10.68
CA ALA A 4 3.43 12.77 -9.48
C ALA A 4 2.41 12.64 -8.35
N ARG A 5 2.73 11.81 -7.35
CA ARG A 5 1.88 11.66 -6.17
C ARG A 5 2.65 11.73 -4.87
N PHE A 6 1.97 12.20 -3.83
CA PHE A 6 2.33 11.99 -2.43
C PHE A 6 1.29 11.06 -1.81
N ALA A 7 1.77 9.99 -1.19
CA ALA A 7 0.94 8.89 -0.71
C ALA A 7 1.18 8.61 0.78
N PRO A 8 0.74 9.49 1.70
CA PRO A 8 0.94 9.29 3.13
C PRO A 8 -0.07 8.29 3.70
N SER A 9 0.38 7.47 4.66
CA SER A 9 -0.49 6.68 5.53
C SER A 9 -0.80 7.48 6.80
N PRO A 10 -2.08 7.59 7.22
CA PRO A 10 -2.48 8.40 8.38
C PRO A 10 -2.25 7.65 9.72
N THR A 11 -1.03 7.11 9.90
CA THR A 11 -0.62 6.37 11.11
C THR A 11 0.23 7.22 12.07
N GLY A 12 0.41 8.50 11.77
CA GLY A 12 1.16 9.47 12.57
C GLY A 12 1.15 10.86 11.93
N TYR A 13 1.75 11.84 12.62
CA TYR A 13 1.82 13.22 12.17
C TYR A 13 2.68 13.40 10.91
N LEU A 14 2.39 14.45 10.14
CA LEU A 14 3.20 14.83 8.97
C LEU A 14 4.63 15.21 9.42
N HIS A 15 5.58 14.29 9.23
CA HIS A 15 6.98 14.52 9.59
C HIS A 15 7.78 15.15 8.43
N ILE A 16 8.94 15.73 8.76
CA ILE A 16 9.80 16.48 7.82
C ILE A 16 10.21 15.68 6.58
N GLY A 17 10.42 14.37 6.71
CA GLY A 17 10.76 13.50 5.57
C GLY A 17 9.62 13.37 4.56
N SER A 18 8.38 13.27 5.04
CA SER A 18 7.19 13.25 4.20
C SER A 18 6.95 14.62 3.55
N ALA A 19 7.08 15.70 4.32
CA ALA A 19 6.97 17.07 3.79
C ALA A 19 8.01 17.34 2.69
N ARG A 20 9.28 16.94 2.88
CA ARG A 20 10.34 17.04 1.87
C ARG A 20 9.96 16.33 0.57
N THR A 21 9.43 15.10 0.67
CA THR A 21 8.99 14.32 -0.49
C THR A 21 7.85 15.01 -1.24
N PHE A 22 6.87 15.55 -0.51
CA PHE A 22 5.78 16.32 -1.10
C PHE A 22 6.29 17.56 -1.84
N ILE A 23 7.15 18.36 -1.19
CA ILE A 23 7.73 19.59 -1.77
C ILE A 23 8.47 19.29 -3.08
N PHE A 24 9.28 18.23 -3.12
CA PHE A 24 10.02 17.87 -4.34
C PHE A 24 9.10 17.44 -5.48
N ASN A 25 8.12 16.59 -5.19
CA ASN A 25 7.13 16.20 -6.20
C ASN A 25 6.33 17.41 -6.70
N TRP A 26 5.91 18.28 -5.78
CA TRP A 26 5.16 19.50 -6.10
C TRP A 26 5.99 20.43 -7.00
N LEU A 27 7.23 20.74 -6.63
CA LEU A 27 8.11 21.61 -7.43
C LEU A 27 8.37 21.02 -8.83
N TYR A 28 8.61 19.72 -8.91
CA TYR A 28 8.82 19.03 -10.19
C TYR A 28 7.58 19.13 -11.08
N VAL A 29 6.40 18.83 -10.54
CA VAL A 29 5.14 18.90 -11.26
C VAL A 29 4.84 20.33 -11.71
N ARG A 30 5.01 21.33 -10.84
CA ARG A 30 4.73 22.74 -11.17
C ARG A 30 5.67 23.27 -12.24
N LYS A 31 6.96 22.90 -12.20
CA LYS A 31 7.94 23.21 -13.26
C LYS A 31 7.52 22.65 -14.63
N HIS A 32 6.88 21.49 -14.65
CA HIS A 32 6.50 20.78 -15.87
C HIS A 32 5.01 20.92 -16.23
N HIS A 33 4.29 21.85 -15.60
CA HIS A 33 2.85 22.06 -15.80
C HIS A 33 2.03 20.75 -15.73
N GLY A 34 2.41 19.88 -14.79
CA GLY A 34 1.80 18.57 -14.58
C GLY A 34 0.69 18.57 -13.52
N THR A 35 0.29 17.37 -13.11
CA THR A 35 -0.69 17.13 -12.04
C THR A 35 -0.04 16.59 -10.77
N MET A 36 -0.36 17.20 -9.63
CA MET A 36 0.03 16.75 -8.30
C MET A 36 -1.13 16.01 -7.64
N VAL A 37 -0.93 14.73 -7.31
CA VAL A 37 -1.96 13.87 -6.71
C VAL A 37 -1.67 13.65 -5.22
N LEU A 38 -2.67 13.87 -4.38
CA LEU A 38 -2.66 13.43 -2.98
C LEU A 38 -3.43 12.11 -2.87
N ARG A 39 -2.78 11.05 -2.37
CA ARG A 39 -3.44 9.75 -2.16
C ARG A 39 -3.29 9.30 -0.71
N ILE A 40 -4.38 9.26 0.03
CA ILE A 40 -4.33 8.78 1.42
C ILE A 40 -4.29 7.24 1.39
N ASP A 41 -3.18 6.67 1.88
CA ASP A 41 -2.97 5.23 1.94
C ASP A 41 -3.48 4.69 3.29
N ASP A 42 -4.81 4.72 3.46
CA ASP A 42 -5.57 4.39 4.67
C ASP A 42 -6.05 2.92 4.74
N THR A 43 -5.18 1.98 4.39
CA THR A 43 -5.54 0.54 4.38
C THR A 43 -5.38 -0.16 5.74
N ASP A 44 -4.57 0.39 6.64
CA ASP A 44 -4.34 -0.13 7.99
C ASP A 44 -5.32 0.50 9.00
N PHE A 45 -6.54 -0.04 9.06
CA PHE A 45 -7.63 0.54 9.85
C PHE A 45 -7.29 0.72 11.34
N ASP A 46 -6.52 -0.19 11.92
CA ASP A 46 -6.20 -0.17 13.35
C ASP A 46 -5.21 0.94 13.72
N ARG A 47 -4.32 1.30 12.79
CA ARG A 47 -3.30 2.34 13.00
C ARG A 47 -3.72 3.70 12.45
N ASN A 48 -4.73 3.77 11.60
CA ASN A 48 -5.22 5.01 11.04
C ASN A 48 -5.98 5.82 12.08
N THR A 49 -5.63 7.09 12.24
CA THR A 49 -6.35 8.01 13.14
C THR A 49 -6.81 9.25 12.40
N GLN A 50 -8.00 9.76 12.74
CA GLN A 50 -8.50 11.01 12.19
C GLN A 50 -7.53 12.17 12.48
N ALA A 51 -6.94 12.22 13.68
CA ALA A 51 -5.94 13.22 14.04
C ALA A 51 -4.68 13.20 13.13
N SER A 52 -4.23 12.01 12.72
CA SER A 52 -3.10 11.89 11.78
C SER A 52 -3.49 12.32 10.37
N LEU A 53 -4.71 12.00 9.94
CA LEU A 53 -5.25 12.46 8.66
C LEU A 53 -5.37 13.98 8.62
N ASP A 54 -5.91 14.59 9.67
CA ASP A 54 -6.05 16.04 9.81
C ASP A 54 -4.68 16.72 9.82
N SER A 55 -3.71 16.16 10.55
CA SER A 55 -2.33 16.67 10.57
C SER A 55 -1.69 16.70 9.18
N ILE A 56 -1.98 15.73 8.31
CA ILE A 56 -1.49 15.74 6.93
C ILE A 56 -2.08 16.93 6.19
N TYR A 57 -3.40 17.12 6.22
CA TYR A 57 -4.05 18.23 5.53
C TYR A 57 -3.61 19.59 6.08
N GLU A 58 -3.57 19.75 7.39
CA GLU A 58 -3.11 20.97 8.06
C GLU A 58 -1.67 21.30 7.71
N GLY A 59 -0.77 20.31 7.73
CA GLY A 59 0.64 20.52 7.40
C GLY A 59 0.84 20.93 5.93
N LEU A 60 0.11 20.33 5.00
CA LEU A 60 0.18 20.72 3.58
C LEU A 60 -0.43 22.12 3.34
N ASN A 61 -1.54 22.44 4.02
CA ASN A 61 -2.16 23.76 3.97
C ASN A 61 -1.23 24.84 4.55
N TRP A 62 -0.55 24.54 5.66
CA TRP A 62 0.43 25.44 6.29
C TRP A 62 1.62 25.75 5.37
N LEU A 63 2.08 24.75 4.60
CA LEU A 63 3.10 24.95 3.57
C LEU A 63 2.60 25.77 2.36
N ALA A 64 1.29 26.03 2.27
CA ALA A 64 0.63 26.67 1.12
C ALA A 64 0.88 25.94 -0.22
N LEU A 65 1.00 24.62 -0.17
CA LEU A 65 1.27 23.77 -1.34
C LEU A 65 0.07 22.86 -1.62
N GLY A 66 -0.78 23.27 -2.56
CA GLY A 66 -1.98 22.52 -2.96
C GLY A 66 -1.72 21.37 -3.93
N TRP A 67 -2.64 20.40 -3.97
CA TRP A 67 -2.71 19.31 -4.95
C TRP A 67 -3.90 19.51 -5.90
N ASP A 68 -3.88 18.80 -7.03
CA ASP A 68 -4.87 18.95 -8.09
C ASP A 68 -5.93 17.82 -8.06
N GLU A 69 -5.55 16.64 -7.55
CA GLU A 69 -6.43 15.47 -7.40
C GLU A 69 -6.26 14.84 -6.02
N VAL A 70 -7.33 14.27 -5.45
CA VAL A 70 -7.30 13.56 -4.16
C VAL A 70 -8.01 12.21 -4.25
N TYR A 71 -7.43 11.18 -3.63
CA TYR A 71 -7.98 9.83 -3.58
C TYR A 71 -7.71 9.16 -2.23
N ARG A 72 -8.55 8.18 -1.85
CA ARG A 72 -8.33 7.29 -0.70
C ARG A 72 -8.15 5.85 -1.14
N GLN A 73 -7.29 5.09 -0.47
CA GLN A 73 -7.10 3.67 -0.77
C GLN A 73 -8.28 2.81 -0.26
N SER A 74 -8.87 3.17 0.88
CA SER A 74 -10.04 2.50 1.45
C SER A 74 -11.25 2.49 0.51
N GLU A 75 -11.40 3.48 -0.37
CA GLU A 75 -12.46 3.55 -1.38
C GLU A 75 -12.21 2.64 -2.61
N ARG A 76 -11.05 1.98 -2.67
CA ARG A 76 -10.59 1.23 -3.85
C ARG A 76 -10.41 -0.27 -3.59
N LEU A 77 -10.86 -0.75 -2.44
CA LEU A 77 -10.69 -2.16 -2.02
C LEU A 77 -11.22 -3.16 -3.05
N ASP A 78 -12.36 -2.88 -3.69
CA ASP A 78 -12.92 -3.76 -4.72
C ASP A 78 -12.02 -3.86 -5.95
N LEU A 79 -11.40 -2.76 -6.36
CA LEU A 79 -10.42 -2.75 -7.45
C LEU A 79 -9.19 -3.59 -7.07
N HIS A 80 -8.67 -3.41 -5.86
CA HIS A 80 -7.53 -4.19 -5.37
C HIS A 80 -7.84 -5.68 -5.34
N ARG A 81 -9.02 -6.07 -4.84
CA ARG A 81 -9.49 -7.45 -4.81
C ARG A 81 -9.60 -8.03 -6.22
N LYS A 82 -10.21 -7.30 -7.15
CA LYS A 82 -10.33 -7.71 -8.56
C LYS A 82 -8.95 -7.98 -9.18
N LEU A 83 -8.02 -7.03 -9.05
CA LEU A 83 -6.67 -7.16 -9.61
C LEU A 83 -5.87 -8.30 -8.96
N ALA A 84 -6.03 -8.53 -7.65
CA ALA A 84 -5.41 -9.66 -6.96
C ALA A 84 -5.90 -11.01 -7.52
N TYR A 85 -7.21 -11.14 -7.75
CA TYR A 85 -7.76 -12.34 -8.40
C TYR A 85 -7.28 -12.48 -9.85
N GLU A 86 -7.20 -11.41 -10.63
CA GLU A 86 -6.65 -11.47 -11.99
C GLU A 86 -5.18 -11.93 -12.01
N LEU A 87 -4.37 -11.52 -11.03
CA LEU A 87 -2.99 -12.01 -10.89
C LEU A 87 -2.95 -13.50 -10.53
N LEU A 88 -3.84 -13.94 -9.65
CA LEU A 88 -3.97 -15.36 -9.29
C LEU A 88 -4.38 -16.21 -10.50
N GLU A 89 -5.39 -15.76 -11.27
CA GLU A 89 -5.84 -16.44 -12.49
C GLU A 89 -4.73 -16.57 -13.54
N ARG A 90 -3.85 -15.56 -13.63
CA ARG A 90 -2.70 -15.54 -14.55
C ARG A 90 -1.51 -16.37 -14.05
N GLY A 91 -1.59 -16.98 -12.87
CA GLY A 91 -0.48 -17.70 -12.25
C GLY A 91 0.68 -16.80 -11.80
N LEU A 92 0.44 -15.49 -11.64
CA LEU A 92 1.41 -14.50 -11.18
C LEU A 92 1.38 -14.31 -9.65
N ALA A 93 0.36 -14.85 -9.00
CA ALA A 93 0.20 -14.90 -7.56
C ALA A 93 -0.26 -16.30 -7.13
N TYR A 94 -0.09 -16.62 -5.85
CA TYR A 94 -0.59 -17.85 -5.22
C TYR A 94 -1.18 -17.51 -3.85
N ARG A 95 -2.05 -18.37 -3.31
CA ARG A 95 -2.60 -18.20 -1.95
C ARG A 95 -1.64 -18.83 -0.93
N ASP A 96 -1.31 -18.08 0.12
CA ASP A 96 -0.51 -18.57 1.23
C ASP A 96 -1.43 -18.88 2.42
N PHE A 97 -1.42 -20.14 2.88
CA PHE A 97 -2.21 -20.61 4.02
C PHE A 97 -1.37 -20.79 5.28
N THR A 98 -0.14 -20.27 5.30
CA THR A 98 0.72 -20.32 6.47
C THR A 98 0.06 -19.51 7.59
N PRO A 99 -0.26 -20.10 8.76
CA PRO A 99 -0.86 -19.38 9.86
C PRO A 99 0.05 -18.22 10.30
N ALA A 100 -0.54 -17.06 10.61
CA ALA A 100 0.20 -15.98 11.24
C ALA A 100 0.63 -16.45 12.65
N SER A 101 1.91 -16.80 12.80
CA SER A 101 2.50 -17.13 14.10
C SER A 101 3.54 -16.07 14.48
N PRO A 102 3.55 -15.59 15.73
CA PRO A 102 4.59 -14.69 16.23
C PRO A 102 6.00 -15.31 16.15
N ASP A 103 6.11 -16.64 16.11
CA ASP A 103 7.38 -17.37 16.07
C ASP A 103 7.91 -17.59 14.63
N LEU A 104 7.23 -17.06 13.61
CA LEU A 104 7.71 -17.14 12.22
C LEU A 104 8.91 -16.23 11.93
N GLU A 105 9.21 -15.27 12.81
CA GLU A 105 10.30 -14.31 12.59
C GLU A 105 11.71 -14.92 12.66
N ASP A 106 11.90 -16.14 13.17
CA ASP A 106 13.25 -16.69 13.39
C ASP A 106 13.37 -18.20 13.11
N LYS A 107 12.83 -18.68 11.97
CA LYS A 107 13.34 -19.94 11.42
C LYS A 107 14.49 -19.65 10.47
N PRO A 108 15.76 -19.92 10.85
CA PRO A 108 16.85 -19.93 9.89
C PRO A 108 16.56 -21.08 8.91
N HIS A 109 16.16 -20.73 7.70
CA HIS A 109 16.19 -21.65 6.58
C HIS A 109 17.57 -21.53 5.92
N ASP A 110 18.22 -22.66 5.64
CA ASP A 110 19.56 -22.77 5.02
C ASP A 110 19.71 -22.04 3.65
N HIS A 111 18.67 -21.35 3.17
CA HIS A 111 18.56 -20.78 1.82
C HIS A 111 18.11 -19.31 1.78
N GLY A 112 18.48 -18.50 2.77
CA GLY A 112 18.35 -17.04 2.71
C GLY A 112 17.03 -16.47 3.27
N PRO A 113 16.81 -15.14 3.15
CA PRO A 113 15.69 -14.47 3.81
C PRO A 113 14.34 -14.92 3.27
N TRP A 114 13.38 -15.09 4.18
CA TRP A 114 12.00 -15.50 3.88
C TRP A 114 11.29 -14.44 3.04
N LEU A 115 11.05 -14.71 1.75
CA LEU A 115 10.29 -13.83 0.85
C LEU A 115 8.97 -14.46 0.37
N CYS A 116 8.80 -15.77 0.52
CA CYS A 116 7.65 -16.53 0.05
C CYS A 116 7.70 -17.98 0.55
N ASN A 117 6.57 -18.57 0.97
CA ASN A 117 6.49 -20.00 1.25
C ASN A 117 6.49 -20.84 -0.05
N PRO A 118 7.56 -21.57 -0.40
CA PRO A 118 7.66 -22.31 -1.65
C PRO A 118 6.65 -23.46 -1.75
N ASP A 119 6.29 -24.07 -0.63
CA ASP A 119 5.34 -25.19 -0.60
C ASP A 119 3.93 -24.72 -1.00
N MET A 120 3.54 -23.53 -0.56
CA MET A 120 2.25 -22.92 -0.93
C MET A 120 2.23 -22.50 -2.41
N ARG A 121 3.37 -22.10 -2.97
CA ARG A 121 3.50 -21.81 -4.39
C ARG A 121 3.41 -23.06 -5.26
N ALA A 122 3.91 -24.19 -4.78
CA ALA A 122 3.85 -25.48 -5.47
C ALA A 122 2.46 -26.16 -5.37
N LEU A 123 1.57 -25.66 -4.52
CA LEU A 123 0.24 -26.22 -4.33
C LEU A 123 -0.56 -26.20 -5.64
N SER A 124 -1.24 -27.31 -5.95
CA SER A 124 -2.08 -27.38 -7.14
C SER A 124 -3.26 -26.41 -7.03
N ARG A 125 -3.75 -25.92 -8.17
CA ARG A 125 -4.87 -24.97 -8.18
C ARG A 125 -6.15 -25.56 -7.55
N PRO A 126 -6.55 -26.81 -7.84
CA PRO A 126 -7.66 -27.46 -7.14
C PRO A 126 -7.48 -27.52 -5.62
N ASP A 127 -6.28 -27.84 -5.14
CA ASP A 127 -6.01 -27.90 -3.69
C ASP A 127 -6.04 -26.51 -3.05
N SER A 128 -5.53 -25.49 -3.75
CA SER A 128 -5.59 -24.10 -3.31
C SER A 128 -7.04 -23.60 -3.21
N ASP A 129 -7.87 -23.89 -4.22
CA ASP A 129 -9.27 -23.50 -4.24
C ASP A 129 -10.08 -24.25 -3.18
N ALA A 130 -9.79 -25.54 -2.95
CA ALA A 130 -10.40 -26.33 -1.89
C ALA A 130 -10.10 -25.75 -0.50
N ARG A 131 -8.84 -25.38 -0.23
CA ARG A 131 -8.45 -24.74 1.05
C ARG A 131 -9.07 -23.36 1.22
N ALA A 132 -9.14 -22.57 0.16
CA ALA A 132 -9.77 -21.25 0.21
C ALA A 132 -11.28 -21.33 0.48
N ALA A 133 -11.95 -22.40 0.07
CA ALA A 133 -13.36 -22.62 0.33
C ALA A 133 -13.65 -23.07 1.77
N THR A 134 -12.67 -23.64 2.48
CA THR A 134 -12.84 -24.15 3.85
C THR A 134 -12.69 -23.10 4.96
N GLY A 135 -12.20 -21.90 4.64
CA GLY A 135 -11.95 -20.83 5.61
C GLY A 135 -10.52 -20.85 6.13
#